data_AF-A0AAW5UYL1-F1
#
_entry.id   AF-A0AAW5UYL1-F1
#
_cell.length_a   1.000
_cell.length_b   1.000
_cell.length_c   1.000
_cell.angle_alpha   90.00
_cell.angle_beta   90.00
_cell.angle_gamma   90.00
#
_symmetry.space_group_name_H-M   'P 1'
#
loop_
_entity.id
_entity.type
_entity.pdbx_description
1 polymer ?
#
loop_
_entity_poly.entity_id
_entity_poly.type
_entity_poly.pdbx_seq_one_letter_code
_entity_poly.pdbx_strand_id
1 'polypeptide(L)'
;MLLSSACEFKFKPNEEGEAVPLSVQRYDRLESRYLTTGDFSALQQMNTDYPIETRTLIEKMLQLGTITDANISNRFLMFYQDSTLQALIADAEAEFANMEDINEQLKSAFSRLNSWIPELQQPCFYAQIGALDQSIVVGEHSVGISLDKYMGENYPLYKKFYTPQQRSTMSRQYIVPDCLTFYLLSIFPMDQFDTRPQLDRDLHMGKIMWAVNKAMGKEIFKTKYVNTINAYVKRNPKVTVKQLLKDEDYSPIEALHKD
;
A
#
# COMPACT_ATOMS: atom_id res chain seq x y z
N MET A 1 33.69 37.85 -16.73
CA MET A 1 32.82 36.82 -17.34
C MET A 1 32.86 35.62 -16.42
N LEU A 2 31.86 35.50 -15.54
CA LEU A 2 30.74 34.54 -15.65
C LEU A 2 31.25 33.12 -15.31
N LEU A 3 31.30 32.75 -14.01
CA LEU A 3 30.23 32.03 -13.28
C LEU A 3 29.73 30.79 -14.04
N SER A 4 29.98 29.60 -13.47
CA SER A 4 28.92 28.69 -12.98
C SER A 4 29.54 27.61 -12.09
N SER A 5 29.49 27.84 -10.78
CA SER A 5 29.43 26.76 -9.78
C SER A 5 27.97 26.28 -9.73
N ALA A 6 27.73 24.97 -9.88
CA ALA A 6 26.56 24.27 -9.31
C ALA A 6 26.54 22.80 -9.81
N CYS A 7 27.36 21.95 -9.20
CA CYS A 7 27.08 20.52 -9.11
C CYS A 7 27.55 20.09 -7.72
N GLU A 8 26.75 20.39 -6.69
CA GLU A 8 26.87 19.67 -5.42
C GLU A 8 26.34 18.25 -5.65
N PHE A 9 27.25 17.31 -5.96
CA PHE A 9 26.98 15.90 -5.76
C PHE A 9 26.86 15.67 -4.25
N LYS A 10 25.63 15.74 -3.72
CA LYS A 10 25.33 15.23 -2.39
C LYS A 10 25.32 13.71 -2.44
N PHE A 11 26.51 13.11 -2.40
CA PHE A 11 26.63 11.81 -1.75
C PHE A 11 26.22 12.03 -0.29
N LYS A 12 25.08 11.47 0.13
CA LYS A 12 24.86 11.30 1.56
C LYS A 12 25.97 10.36 2.04
N PRO A 13 26.83 10.80 2.97
CA PRO A 13 27.76 9.90 3.62
C PRO A 13 26.94 8.82 4.32
N ASN A 14 27.54 7.64 4.42
CA ASN A 14 27.08 6.55 5.25
C ASN A 14 27.15 7.01 6.72
N GLU A 15 26.18 7.84 7.14
CA GLU A 15 25.89 8.09 8.54
C GLU A 15 25.30 6.78 9.08
N GLU A 16 25.83 6.30 10.19
CA GLU A 16 25.17 5.29 11.02
C GLU A 16 23.78 5.84 11.36
N GLY A 17 22.80 5.48 10.52
CA GLY A 17 21.71 6.38 10.19
C GLY A 17 20.73 6.52 11.34
N GLU A 18 20.48 7.76 11.76
CA GLU A 18 19.19 8.12 12.34
C GLU A 18 18.11 7.42 11.52
N ALA A 19 17.30 6.61 12.19
CA ALA A 19 16.22 5.88 11.53
C ALA A 19 15.37 6.90 10.77
N VAL A 20 15.43 6.88 9.43
CA VAL A 20 14.62 7.75 8.59
C VAL A 20 13.17 7.56 9.05
N PRO A 21 12.50 8.63 9.54
CA PRO A 21 11.16 8.49 10.06
C PRO A 21 10.28 7.90 8.97
N LEU A 22 9.54 6.83 9.32
CA LEU A 22 8.62 6.16 8.40
C LEU A 22 7.70 7.21 7.78
N SER A 23 7.90 7.46 6.49
CA SER A 23 7.16 8.44 5.70
C SER A 23 6.94 7.89 4.30
N VAL A 24 5.79 8.22 3.71
CA VAL A 24 5.42 7.79 2.37
C VAL A 24 6.23 8.59 1.34
N GLN A 25 7.02 7.88 0.54
CA GLN A 25 7.75 8.46 -0.58
C GLN A 25 6.80 8.91 -1.69
N ARG A 26 7.02 10.13 -2.21
CA ARG A 26 6.10 10.81 -3.13
C ARG A 26 6.44 10.56 -4.60
N TYR A 27 6.51 9.29 -4.99
CA TYR A 27 6.73 8.88 -6.38
C TYR A 27 5.63 9.43 -7.32
N ASP A 28 4.38 9.49 -6.84
CA ASP A 28 3.22 10.11 -7.48
C ASP A 28 3.48 11.53 -8.02
N ARG A 29 4.36 12.31 -7.38
CA ARG A 29 4.68 13.68 -7.82
C ARG A 29 5.59 13.71 -9.05
N LEU A 30 6.51 12.75 -9.15
CA LEU A 30 7.35 12.60 -10.34
C LEU A 30 6.50 12.04 -11.49
N GLU A 31 5.69 11.04 -11.17
CA GLU A 31 4.73 10.43 -12.08
C GLU A 31 3.80 11.49 -12.67
N SER A 32 3.08 12.25 -11.84
CA SER A 32 2.18 13.31 -12.29
C SER A 32 2.89 14.35 -13.16
N ARG A 33 4.08 14.83 -12.74
CA ARG A 33 4.83 15.81 -13.53
C ARG A 33 5.13 15.29 -14.93
N TYR A 34 5.60 14.05 -15.04
CA TYR A 34 5.83 13.44 -16.34
C TYR A 34 4.53 13.33 -17.16
N LEU A 35 3.47 12.80 -16.56
CA LEU A 35 2.22 12.47 -17.25
C LEU A 35 1.38 13.71 -17.65
N THR A 36 1.56 14.83 -16.96
CA THR A 36 0.83 16.09 -17.23
C THR A 36 1.60 17.04 -18.14
N THR A 37 2.95 17.04 -18.08
CA THR A 37 3.78 18.02 -18.80
C THR A 37 4.71 17.42 -19.85
N GLY A 38 4.90 16.09 -19.85
CA GLY A 38 5.91 15.43 -20.67
C GLY A 38 7.36 15.67 -20.21
N ASP A 39 7.58 16.06 -18.95
CA ASP A 39 8.91 16.33 -18.39
C ASP A 39 9.77 15.05 -18.30
N PHE A 40 10.66 14.89 -19.28
CA PHE A 40 11.58 13.75 -19.34
C PHE A 40 12.60 13.72 -18.18
N SER A 41 12.85 14.84 -17.50
CA SER A 41 13.71 14.83 -16.31
C SER A 41 13.03 14.12 -15.14
N ALA A 42 11.70 14.29 -14.99
CA ALA A 42 10.90 13.55 -14.01
C ALA A 42 10.91 12.06 -14.34
N LEU A 43 10.73 11.70 -15.62
CA LEU A 43 10.84 10.30 -16.06
C LEU A 43 12.22 9.71 -15.77
N GLN A 44 13.30 10.47 -15.97
CA GLN A 44 14.64 10.02 -15.65
C GLN A 44 14.80 9.75 -14.14
N GLN A 45 14.28 10.64 -13.30
CA GLN A 45 14.25 10.45 -11.84
C GLN A 45 13.44 9.22 -11.43
N MET A 46 12.27 9.01 -12.03
CA MET A 46 11.47 7.79 -11.81
C MET A 46 12.31 6.53 -12.09
N ASN A 47 13.01 6.47 -13.22
CA ASN A 47 13.81 5.30 -13.60
C ASN A 47 15.10 5.12 -12.79
N THR A 48 15.59 6.16 -12.10
CA THR A 48 16.85 6.11 -11.34
C THR A 48 16.63 5.96 -9.85
N ASP A 49 15.70 6.74 -9.29
CA ASP A 49 15.38 6.75 -7.86
C ASP A 49 14.31 5.70 -7.50
N TYR A 50 13.42 5.35 -8.45
CA TYR A 50 12.28 4.44 -8.27
C TYR A 50 12.17 3.36 -9.36
N PRO A 51 13.26 2.63 -9.69
CA PRO A 51 13.30 1.72 -10.83
C PRO A 51 12.32 0.54 -10.72
N ILE A 52 12.09 0.04 -9.50
CA ILE A 52 11.21 -1.12 -9.26
C ILE A 52 9.76 -0.69 -9.35
N GLU A 53 9.43 0.46 -8.74
CA GLU A 53 8.09 1.05 -8.74
C GLU A 53 7.67 1.42 -10.17
N THR A 54 8.55 2.09 -10.91
CA THR A 54 8.32 2.48 -12.31
C THR A 54 8.07 1.26 -13.19
N ARG A 55 8.90 0.22 -13.07
CA ARG A 55 8.71 -1.03 -13.81
C ARG A 55 7.40 -1.72 -13.44
N THR A 56 7.09 -1.80 -12.15
CA THR A 56 5.88 -2.48 -11.66
C THR A 56 4.63 -1.78 -12.16
N LEU A 57 4.59 -0.45 -12.09
CA LEU A 57 3.49 0.35 -12.63
C LEU A 57 3.29 0.08 -14.13
N ILE A 58 4.35 0.20 -14.94
CA ILE A 58 4.25 0.09 -16.39
C ILE A 58 3.96 -1.35 -16.85
N GLU A 59 4.68 -2.33 -16.33
CA GLU A 59 4.65 -3.70 -16.85
C GLU A 59 3.55 -4.57 -16.21
N LYS A 60 3.27 -4.38 -14.91
CA LYS A 60 2.38 -5.27 -14.14
C LYS A 60 1.00 -4.67 -13.93
N MET A 61 0.92 -3.40 -13.56
CA MET A 61 -0.36 -2.73 -13.31
C MET A 61 -1.00 -2.28 -14.63
N LEU A 62 -0.32 -1.40 -15.37
CA LEU A 62 -0.87 -0.81 -16.61
C LEU A 62 -0.70 -1.72 -17.83
N GLN A 63 0.22 -2.69 -17.77
CA GLN A 63 0.48 -3.67 -18.83
C GLN A 63 0.76 -3.04 -20.21
N LEU A 64 1.51 -1.93 -20.24
CA LEU A 64 1.75 -1.14 -21.46
C LEU A 64 2.85 -1.73 -22.37
N GLY A 65 3.63 -2.66 -21.85
CA GLY A 65 4.79 -3.25 -22.51
C GLY A 65 5.93 -3.47 -21.52
N THR A 66 7.14 -3.66 -22.03
CA THR A 66 8.35 -3.81 -21.21
C THR A 66 9.12 -2.49 -21.11
N ILE A 67 9.79 -2.27 -19.98
CA ILE A 67 10.56 -1.05 -19.72
C ILE A 67 11.77 -0.89 -20.65
N THR A 68 12.20 -1.97 -21.31
CA THR A 68 13.31 -1.97 -22.27
C THR A 68 12.90 -1.53 -23.68
N ASP A 69 11.61 -1.39 -23.96
CA ASP A 69 11.12 -0.97 -25.26
C ASP A 69 11.35 0.54 -25.48
N ALA A 70 11.98 0.90 -26.60
CA ALA A 70 12.33 2.28 -26.92
C ALA A 70 11.13 3.25 -26.93
N ASN A 71 9.91 2.74 -27.16
CA ASN A 71 8.68 3.53 -27.20
C ASN A 71 7.86 3.43 -25.90
N ILE A 72 8.35 2.79 -24.84
CA ILE A 72 7.58 2.58 -23.61
C ILE A 72 7.18 3.90 -22.94
N SER A 73 8.10 4.86 -22.89
CA SER A 73 7.88 6.18 -22.30
C SER A 73 6.73 6.91 -23.00
N ASN A 74 6.75 6.94 -24.33
CA ASN A 74 5.69 7.57 -25.11
C ASN A 74 4.34 6.88 -24.91
N ARG A 75 4.30 5.54 -24.85
CA ARG A 75 3.05 4.82 -24.55
C ARG A 75 2.53 5.12 -23.16
N PHE A 76 3.41 5.19 -22.17
CA PHE A 76 3.06 5.55 -20.81
C PHE A 76 2.48 6.95 -20.72
N LEU A 77 3.13 7.95 -21.33
CA LEU A 77 2.60 9.30 -21.42
C LEU A 77 1.26 9.35 -22.14
N MET A 78 1.15 8.70 -23.30
CA MET A 78 -0.07 8.65 -24.13
C MET A 78 -1.25 8.01 -23.41
N PHE A 79 -1.02 6.98 -22.60
CA PHE A 79 -2.07 6.31 -21.83
C PHE A 79 -2.82 7.28 -20.92
N TYR A 80 -2.12 8.21 -20.28
CA TYR A 80 -2.73 9.19 -19.37
C TYR A 80 -3.24 10.46 -20.06
N GLN A 81 -3.11 10.63 -21.38
CA GLN A 81 -3.57 11.86 -22.05
C GLN A 81 -5.10 11.99 -22.16
N ASP A 82 -5.86 10.94 -21.84
CA ASP A 82 -7.31 11.08 -21.76
C ASP A 82 -7.74 12.05 -20.66
N SER A 83 -8.76 12.86 -20.95
CA SER A 83 -9.28 13.88 -20.03
C SER A 83 -9.70 13.34 -18.66
N THR A 84 -10.17 12.09 -18.60
CA THR A 84 -10.58 11.42 -17.36
C THR A 84 -9.37 11.13 -16.47
N LEU A 85 -8.28 10.64 -17.06
CA LEU A 85 -7.06 10.29 -16.33
C LEU A 85 -6.27 11.55 -15.91
N GLN A 86 -6.26 12.58 -16.74
CA GLN A 86 -5.70 13.89 -16.36
C GLN A 86 -6.46 14.50 -15.17
N ALA A 87 -7.79 14.45 -15.18
CA ALA A 87 -8.60 14.90 -14.05
C ALA A 87 -8.33 14.06 -12.79
N LEU A 88 -8.20 12.74 -12.92
CA LEU A 88 -7.87 11.85 -11.80
C LEU A 88 -6.52 12.18 -11.16
N ILE A 89 -5.48 12.44 -11.97
CA ILE A 89 -4.17 12.87 -11.47
C ILE A 89 -4.31 14.18 -10.68
N ALA A 90 -4.95 15.20 -11.27
CA ALA A 90 -5.10 16.50 -10.63
C ALA A 90 -5.91 16.43 -9.32
N ASP A 91 -6.99 15.65 -9.31
CA ASP A 91 -7.81 15.45 -8.11
C ASP A 91 -6.99 14.74 -7.01
N ALA A 92 -6.23 13.70 -7.37
CA ALA A 92 -5.39 12.97 -6.41
C ALA A 92 -4.26 13.85 -5.85
N GLU A 93 -3.60 14.65 -6.68
CA GLU A 93 -2.62 15.62 -6.20
C GLU A 93 -3.19 16.60 -5.18
N ALA A 94 -4.41 17.09 -5.42
CA ALA A 94 -5.09 18.01 -4.52
C ALA A 94 -5.49 17.33 -3.19
N GLU A 95 -6.14 16.16 -3.26
CA GLU A 95 -6.58 15.40 -2.08
C GLU A 95 -5.41 14.94 -1.20
N PHE A 96 -4.28 14.61 -1.82
CA PHE A 96 -3.08 14.08 -1.15
C PHE A 96 -1.91 15.06 -1.13
N ALA A 97 -2.21 16.36 -1.17
CA ALA A 97 -1.20 17.41 -0.98
C ALA A 97 -0.49 17.26 0.39
N ASN A 98 -1.27 16.92 1.43
CA ASN A 98 -0.80 16.58 2.77
C ASN A 98 -0.90 15.06 3.01
N MET A 99 0.14 14.46 3.59
CA MET A 99 0.22 13.03 3.93
C MET A 99 0.58 12.78 5.40
N GLU A 100 0.58 13.81 6.23
CA GLU A 100 1.11 13.75 7.60
C GLU A 100 0.30 12.80 8.49
N ASP A 101 -1.02 12.81 8.37
CA ASP A 101 -1.92 11.89 9.07
C ASP A 101 -1.68 10.43 8.67
N ILE A 102 -1.30 10.17 7.41
CA ILE A 102 -0.98 8.83 6.91
C ILE A 102 0.39 8.39 7.45
N ASN A 103 1.39 9.28 7.40
CA ASN A 103 2.74 9.04 7.91
C ASN A 103 2.71 8.70 9.41
N GLU A 104 2.03 9.51 10.23
CA GLU A 104 1.95 9.31 11.67
C GLU A 104 1.16 8.03 12.05
N GLN A 105 0.12 7.69 11.28
CA GLN A 105 -0.60 6.43 11.45
C GLN A 105 0.28 5.22 11.11
N LEU A 106 1.01 5.24 9.99
CA LEU A 106 1.93 4.17 9.62
C LEU A 106 3.03 4.00 10.67
N LYS A 107 3.68 5.10 11.08
CA LYS A 107 4.72 5.10 12.11
C LYS A 107 4.23 4.52 13.43
N SER A 108 3.06 4.95 13.90
CA SER A 108 2.45 4.45 15.14
C SER A 108 2.10 2.96 15.05
N ALA A 109 1.54 2.53 13.92
CA ALA A 109 1.17 1.14 13.72
C ALA A 109 2.38 0.21 13.59
N PHE A 110 3.41 0.61 12.83
CA PHE A 110 4.65 -0.15 12.69
C PHE A 110 5.44 -0.22 13.99
N SER A 111 5.47 0.86 14.77
CA SER A 111 6.06 0.83 16.11
C SER A 111 5.42 -0.26 16.99
N ARG A 112 4.08 -0.39 16.97
CA ARG A 112 3.37 -1.47 17.66
C ARG A 112 3.66 -2.84 17.07
N LEU A 113 3.63 -3.00 15.75
CA LEU A 113 3.94 -4.27 15.08
C LEU A 113 5.36 -4.76 15.41
N ASN A 114 6.37 -3.88 15.32
CA ASN A 114 7.76 -4.21 15.64
C ASN A 114 7.94 -4.58 17.12
N SER A 115 7.15 -4.01 18.03
CA SER A 115 7.16 -4.41 19.44
C SER A 115 6.66 -5.84 19.67
N TRP A 116 5.77 -6.35 18.80
CA TRP A 116 5.22 -7.70 18.88
C TRP A 116 6.01 -8.72 18.06
N ILE A 117 6.61 -8.27 16.95
CA ILE A 117 7.30 -9.08 15.96
C ILE A 117 8.57 -8.33 15.53
N PRO A 118 9.65 -8.38 16.34
CA PRO A 118 10.88 -7.62 16.07
C PRO A 118 11.59 -7.98 14.76
N GLU A 119 11.27 -9.14 14.17
CA GLU A 119 11.85 -9.56 12.89
C GLU A 119 11.18 -8.92 11.66
N LEU A 120 10.05 -8.20 11.84
CA LEU A 120 9.40 -7.51 10.73
C LEU A 120 10.33 -6.44 10.15
N GLN A 121 10.59 -6.55 8.85
CA GLN A 121 11.34 -5.54 8.12
C GLN A 121 10.38 -4.42 7.71
N GLN A 122 10.63 -3.19 8.15
CA GLN A 122 9.81 -2.07 7.72
C GLN A 122 9.98 -1.86 6.20
N PRO A 123 8.91 -1.97 5.38
CA PRO A 123 9.02 -1.73 3.96
C PRO A 123 9.08 -0.22 3.68
N CYS A 124 9.58 0.12 2.50
CA CYS A 124 9.45 1.45 1.95
C CYS A 124 8.02 1.68 1.47
N PHE A 125 7.31 2.65 2.05
CA PHE A 125 6.00 3.07 1.55
C PHE A 125 6.18 4.13 0.47
N TYR A 126 5.47 3.97 -0.65
CA TYR A 126 5.45 4.98 -1.70
C TYR A 126 4.03 5.20 -2.23
N ALA A 127 3.75 6.40 -2.73
CA ALA A 127 2.49 6.75 -3.35
C ALA A 127 2.63 6.77 -4.88
N GLN A 128 1.58 6.38 -5.60
CA GLN A 128 1.50 6.36 -7.07
C GLN A 128 0.06 6.61 -7.55
N ILE A 129 -0.12 6.77 -8.86
CA ILE A 129 -1.43 6.82 -9.54
C ILE A 129 -1.62 5.58 -10.41
N GLY A 130 -2.47 4.65 -9.99
CA GLY A 130 -2.60 3.33 -10.61
C GLY A 130 -3.65 3.20 -11.72
N ALA A 131 -4.23 4.30 -12.19
CA ALA A 131 -5.36 4.33 -13.13
C ALA A 131 -6.55 3.45 -12.68
N LEU A 132 -6.83 3.48 -11.38
CA LEU A 132 -7.86 2.71 -10.69
C LEU A 132 -7.68 1.18 -10.70
N ASP A 133 -6.52 0.64 -11.07
CA ASP A 133 -6.26 -0.80 -11.09
C ASP A 133 -6.21 -1.40 -9.66
N GLN A 134 -5.02 -1.49 -9.08
CA GLN A 134 -4.80 -2.06 -7.74
C GLN A 134 -4.67 -0.97 -6.67
N SER A 135 -5.26 -1.19 -5.49
CA SER A 135 -5.16 -0.24 -4.37
C SER A 135 -3.79 -0.24 -3.70
N ILE A 136 -3.27 -1.43 -3.38
CA ILE A 136 -2.00 -1.64 -2.71
C ILE A 136 -1.17 -2.62 -3.53
N VAL A 137 0.11 -2.30 -3.73
CA VAL A 137 1.08 -3.15 -4.44
C VAL A 137 2.17 -3.54 -3.46
N VAL A 138 2.39 -4.83 -3.26
CA VAL A 138 3.44 -5.32 -2.36
C VAL A 138 4.61 -5.83 -3.19
N GLY A 139 5.76 -5.19 -3.01
CA GLY A 139 7.06 -5.63 -3.51
C GLY A 139 7.88 -6.35 -2.44
N GLU A 140 9.12 -6.71 -2.77
CA GLU A 140 10.02 -7.42 -1.85
C GLU A 140 10.36 -6.59 -0.60
N HIS A 141 10.56 -5.28 -0.77
CA HIS A 141 10.90 -4.34 0.31
C HIS A 141 10.06 -3.05 0.25
N SER A 142 8.96 -3.04 -0.50
CA SER A 142 8.14 -1.85 -0.70
C SER A 142 6.65 -2.15 -0.69
N VAL A 143 5.87 -1.13 -0.32
CA VAL A 143 4.40 -1.14 -0.39
C VAL A 143 3.95 0.13 -1.10
N GLY A 144 3.42 -0.04 -2.30
CA GLY A 144 2.87 1.01 -3.15
C GLY A 144 1.42 1.31 -2.81
N ILE A 145 1.07 2.59 -2.75
CA ILE A 145 -0.26 3.11 -2.44
C ILE A 145 -0.78 3.83 -3.67
N SER A 146 -1.77 3.25 -4.34
CA SER A 146 -2.45 3.91 -5.47
C SER A 146 -3.47 4.91 -4.92
N LEU A 147 -3.08 6.18 -4.84
CA LEU A 147 -3.85 7.24 -4.17
C LEU A 147 -5.23 7.45 -4.80
N ASP A 148 -5.31 7.25 -6.11
CA ASP A 148 -6.51 7.30 -6.93
C ASP A 148 -7.55 6.23 -6.57
N LYS A 149 -7.23 5.29 -5.67
CA LYS A 149 -8.18 4.31 -5.08
C LYS A 149 -8.78 4.76 -3.75
N TYR A 150 -8.39 5.93 -3.23
CA TYR A 150 -8.78 6.43 -1.92
C TYR A 150 -9.39 7.85 -1.91
N MET A 151 -9.89 8.33 -3.06
CA MET A 151 -10.55 9.64 -3.26
C MET A 151 -11.88 9.86 -2.52
N GLY A 152 -12.34 8.88 -1.73
CA GLY A 152 -13.61 8.94 -1.00
C GLY A 152 -14.74 8.20 -1.71
N GLU A 153 -15.64 7.59 -0.93
CA GLU A 153 -16.71 6.73 -1.45
C GLU A 153 -17.59 7.40 -2.51
N ASN A 154 -17.75 8.72 -2.45
CA ASN A 154 -18.63 9.49 -3.31
C ASN A 154 -17.94 10.13 -4.52
N TYR A 155 -16.64 9.88 -4.70
CA TYR A 155 -15.89 10.37 -5.86
C TYR A 155 -16.60 9.99 -7.16
N PRO A 156 -16.95 10.96 -8.05
CA PRO A 156 -17.85 10.71 -9.17
C PRO A 156 -17.38 9.61 -10.12
N LEU A 157 -16.08 9.51 -10.37
CA LEU A 157 -15.53 8.51 -11.28
C LEU A 157 -15.78 7.08 -10.79
N TYR A 158 -15.74 6.86 -9.46
CA TYR A 158 -15.96 5.52 -8.91
C TYR A 158 -17.36 4.97 -9.21
N LYS A 159 -18.37 5.84 -9.33
CA LYS A 159 -19.76 5.41 -9.60
C LYS A 159 -19.91 4.70 -10.95
N LYS A 160 -18.95 4.88 -11.87
CA LYS A 160 -18.92 4.20 -13.17
C LYS A 160 -18.37 2.78 -13.10
N PHE A 161 -17.48 2.49 -12.15
CA PHE A 161 -16.68 1.27 -12.15
C PHE A 161 -16.88 0.38 -10.91
N TYR A 162 -17.39 0.94 -9.80
CA TYR A 162 -17.47 0.25 -8.52
C TYR A 162 -18.88 0.26 -7.92
N THR A 163 -19.25 -0.88 -7.34
CA THR A 163 -20.48 -1.02 -6.55
C THR A 163 -20.43 -0.16 -5.28
N PRO A 164 -21.59 0.21 -4.68
CA PRO A 164 -21.62 0.90 -3.40
C PRO A 164 -20.81 0.20 -2.30
N GLN A 165 -20.84 -1.15 -2.28
CA GLN A 165 -20.10 -1.93 -1.30
C GLN A 165 -18.59 -1.77 -1.44
N GLN A 166 -18.06 -1.85 -2.67
CA GLN A 166 -16.63 -1.60 -2.92
C GLN A 166 -16.24 -0.17 -2.51
N ARG A 167 -17.04 0.82 -2.93
CA ARG A 167 -16.77 2.24 -2.66
C ARG A 167 -16.72 2.58 -1.17
N SER A 168 -17.45 1.85 -0.32
CA SER A 168 -17.45 2.08 1.14
C SER A 168 -16.06 2.00 1.81
N THR A 169 -15.10 1.34 1.15
CA THR A 169 -13.71 1.21 1.59
C THR A 169 -12.70 2.07 0.80
N MET A 170 -13.16 2.78 -0.23
CA MET A 170 -12.30 3.57 -1.13
C MET A 170 -12.11 5.02 -0.64
N SER A 171 -11.70 5.18 0.62
CA SER A 171 -11.49 6.49 1.25
C SER A 171 -10.18 6.53 2.03
N ARG A 172 -9.63 7.74 2.20
CA ARG A 172 -8.37 8.02 2.90
C ARG A 172 -8.14 7.22 4.19
N GLN A 173 -9.18 7.03 5.00
CA GLN A 173 -9.08 6.30 6.28
C GLN A 173 -8.70 4.82 6.13
N TYR A 174 -8.84 4.23 4.95
CA TYR A 174 -8.51 2.83 4.65
C TYR A 174 -7.09 2.65 4.09
N ILE A 175 -6.38 3.73 3.73
CA ILE A 175 -5.00 3.63 3.20
C ILE A 175 -4.10 2.83 4.14
N VAL A 176 -3.98 3.26 5.40
CA VAL A 176 -3.07 2.62 6.36
C VAL A 176 -3.53 1.21 6.74
N PRO A 177 -4.82 0.96 7.08
CA PRO A 177 -5.31 -0.39 7.31
C PRO A 177 -5.06 -1.36 6.15
N ASP A 178 -5.25 -0.93 4.90
CA ASP A 178 -5.02 -1.76 3.72
C ASP A 178 -3.52 -2.03 3.54
N CYS A 179 -2.67 -1.00 3.66
CA CYS A 179 -1.21 -1.15 3.62
C CYS A 179 -0.75 -2.24 4.58
N LEU A 180 -1.20 -2.17 5.83
CA LEU A 180 -0.82 -3.14 6.87
C LEU A 180 -1.41 -4.53 6.59
N THR A 181 -2.62 -4.61 6.05
CA THR A 181 -3.28 -5.88 5.71
C THR A 181 -2.49 -6.61 4.63
N PHE A 182 -2.22 -5.95 3.51
CA PHE A 182 -1.48 -6.54 2.39
C PHE A 182 -0.03 -6.84 2.75
N TYR A 183 0.62 -5.98 3.53
CA TYR A 183 1.96 -6.25 4.05
C TYR A 183 1.98 -7.47 4.97
N LEU A 184 1.07 -7.58 5.93
CA LEU A 184 1.04 -8.75 6.82
C LEU A 184 0.69 -10.04 6.06
N LEU A 185 -0.15 -9.98 5.02
CA LEU A 185 -0.43 -11.14 4.16
C LEU A 185 0.81 -11.61 3.38
N SER A 186 1.70 -10.72 2.97
CA SER A 186 2.94 -11.13 2.29
C SER A 186 3.95 -11.77 3.24
N ILE A 187 3.95 -11.37 4.52
CA ILE A 187 4.83 -11.93 5.54
C ILE A 187 4.28 -13.22 6.16
N PHE A 188 2.95 -13.31 6.30
CA PHE A 188 2.25 -14.45 6.87
C PHE A 188 1.26 -15.03 5.84
N PRO A 189 1.75 -15.58 4.72
CA PRO A 189 0.89 -16.22 3.75
C PRO A 189 0.24 -17.47 4.35
N MET A 190 -0.92 -17.84 3.81
CA MET A 190 -1.51 -19.16 4.08
C MET A 190 -0.96 -20.17 3.09
N ASP A 191 -0.41 -21.27 3.60
CA ASP A 191 0.02 -22.38 2.75
C ASP A 191 -1.18 -23.08 2.09
N GLN A 192 -0.99 -23.42 0.81
CA GLN A 192 -1.98 -24.14 0.00
C GLN A 192 -3.37 -23.48 -0.03
N PHE A 193 -3.39 -22.14 -0.10
CA PHE A 193 -4.59 -21.30 -0.02
C PHE A 193 -5.76 -21.81 -0.87
N ASP A 194 -5.50 -22.24 -2.11
CA ASP A 194 -6.55 -22.69 -3.04
C ASP A 194 -7.21 -24.02 -2.65
N THR A 195 -6.57 -24.83 -1.81
CA THR A 195 -7.10 -26.12 -1.35
C THR A 195 -7.68 -26.08 0.07
N ARG A 196 -7.49 -24.96 0.78
CA ARG A 196 -8.01 -24.78 2.14
C ARG A 196 -9.53 -24.56 2.13
N PRO A 197 -10.27 -25.04 3.16
CA PRO A 197 -11.67 -24.70 3.35
C PRO A 197 -11.92 -23.18 3.33
N GLN A 198 -13.11 -22.75 2.87
CA GLN A 198 -13.44 -21.31 2.83
C GLN A 198 -13.38 -20.67 4.22
N LEU A 199 -13.81 -21.38 5.27
CA LEU A 199 -13.77 -20.88 6.63
C LEU A 199 -12.33 -20.64 7.11
N ASP A 200 -11.38 -21.53 6.82
CA ASP A 200 -9.95 -21.32 7.12
C ASP A 200 -9.45 -20.02 6.48
N ARG A 201 -9.74 -19.83 5.19
CA ARG A 201 -9.33 -18.63 4.42
C ARG A 201 -9.92 -17.36 5.02
N ASP A 202 -11.19 -17.40 5.41
CA ASP A 202 -11.88 -16.27 6.03
C ASP A 202 -11.35 -15.97 7.45
N LEU A 203 -11.04 -17.01 8.24
CA LEU A 203 -10.43 -16.88 9.56
C LEU A 203 -9.00 -16.37 9.46
N HIS A 204 -8.24 -16.78 8.45
CA HIS A 204 -6.92 -16.23 8.16
C HIS A 204 -6.97 -14.72 7.90
N MET A 205 -7.86 -14.28 7.01
CA MET A 205 -8.13 -12.85 6.82
C MET A 205 -8.59 -12.18 8.11
N GLY A 206 -9.41 -12.86 8.92
CA GLY A 206 -9.82 -12.39 10.24
C GLY A 206 -8.64 -12.14 11.20
N LYS A 207 -7.62 -13.00 11.20
CA LYS A 207 -6.42 -12.85 12.04
C LYS A 207 -5.60 -11.64 11.61
N ILE A 208 -5.40 -11.48 10.30
CA ILE A 208 -4.70 -10.34 9.73
C ILE A 208 -5.43 -9.04 10.08
N MET A 209 -6.72 -8.95 9.77
CA MET A 209 -7.55 -7.78 10.07
C MET A 209 -7.60 -7.46 11.57
N TRP A 210 -7.66 -8.48 12.43
CA TRP A 210 -7.59 -8.30 13.88
C TRP A 210 -6.24 -7.72 14.31
N ALA A 211 -5.13 -8.23 13.79
CA ALA A 211 -3.80 -7.72 14.08
C ALA A 211 -3.65 -6.26 13.60
N VAL A 212 -4.19 -5.92 12.43
CA VAL A 212 -4.23 -4.54 11.93
C VAL A 212 -5.04 -3.63 12.84
N ASN A 213 -6.24 -4.03 13.28
CA ASN A 213 -7.02 -3.23 14.25
C ASN A 213 -6.23 -2.97 15.54
N LYS A 214 -5.52 -3.98 16.05
CA LYS A 214 -4.67 -3.83 17.23
C LYS A 214 -3.50 -2.88 16.97
N ALA A 215 -2.81 -3.02 15.85
CA ALA A 215 -1.69 -2.16 15.47
C ALA A 215 -2.14 -0.70 15.29
N MET A 216 -3.33 -0.49 14.72
CA MET A 216 -3.92 0.84 14.56
C MET A 216 -4.47 1.42 15.87
N GLY A 217 -4.74 0.59 16.88
CA GLY A 217 -5.38 1.00 18.13
C GLY A 217 -6.87 1.37 17.97
N LYS A 218 -7.53 0.92 16.88
CA LYS A 218 -8.93 1.22 16.55
C LYS A 218 -9.58 0.07 15.78
N GLU A 219 -10.89 -0.08 15.93
CA GLU A 219 -11.67 -1.12 15.24
C GLU A 219 -12.13 -0.64 13.85
N ILE A 220 -11.25 -0.77 12.86
CA ILE A 220 -11.55 -0.48 11.44
C ILE A 220 -12.35 -1.64 10.84
N PHE A 221 -11.81 -2.85 10.94
CA PHE A 221 -12.44 -4.06 10.41
C PHE A 221 -13.38 -4.67 11.44
N LYS A 222 -14.66 -4.86 11.10
CA LYS A 222 -15.71 -5.34 12.01
C LYS A 222 -16.40 -6.60 11.52
N THR A 223 -15.67 -7.44 10.79
CA THR A 223 -16.23 -8.67 10.21
C THR A 223 -16.54 -9.70 11.31
N LYS A 224 -17.44 -10.65 11.02
CA LYS A 224 -17.72 -11.76 11.93
C LYS A 224 -16.46 -12.55 12.30
N TYR A 225 -15.52 -12.68 11.36
CA TYR A 225 -14.25 -13.37 11.57
C TYR A 225 -13.33 -12.62 12.54
N VAL A 226 -13.20 -11.29 12.41
CA VAL A 226 -12.45 -10.47 13.39
C VAL A 226 -13.04 -10.64 14.80
N ASN A 227 -14.37 -10.72 14.92
CA ASN A 227 -15.04 -10.97 16.20
C ASN A 227 -14.73 -12.37 16.75
N THR A 228 -14.71 -13.40 15.90
CA THR A 228 -14.30 -14.76 16.26
C THR A 228 -12.85 -14.79 16.77
N ILE A 229 -11.92 -14.16 16.04
CA ILE A 229 -10.51 -14.06 16.47
C ILE A 229 -10.39 -13.33 17.81
N ASN A 230 -11.11 -12.21 17.97
CA ASN A 230 -11.10 -11.48 19.23
C ASN A 230 -11.63 -12.32 20.40
N ALA A 231 -12.66 -13.14 20.19
CA ALA A 231 -13.17 -14.07 21.20
C ALA A 231 -12.15 -15.18 21.52
N TYR A 232 -11.46 -15.72 20.52
CA TYR A 232 -10.39 -16.70 20.70
C TYR A 232 -9.23 -16.14 21.54
N VAL A 233 -8.71 -14.96 21.19
CA VAL A 233 -7.58 -14.34 21.91
C VAL A 233 -7.96 -14.00 23.35
N LYS A 234 -9.20 -13.54 23.61
CA LYS A 234 -9.68 -13.29 24.98
C LYS A 234 -9.70 -14.56 25.85
N ARG A 235 -9.99 -15.72 25.27
CA ARG A 235 -9.96 -17.02 25.98
C ARG A 235 -8.53 -17.57 26.14
N ASN A 236 -7.60 -17.10 25.32
CA ASN A 236 -6.22 -17.57 25.27
C ASN A 236 -5.23 -16.40 25.47
N PRO A 237 -5.19 -15.76 26.66
CA PRO A 237 -4.42 -14.52 26.88
C PRO A 237 -2.90 -14.68 26.76
N LYS A 238 -2.40 -15.92 26.72
CA LYS A 238 -0.98 -16.23 26.52
C LYS A 238 -0.56 -16.24 25.05
N VAL A 239 -1.52 -16.28 24.11
CA VAL A 239 -1.22 -16.28 22.66
C VAL A 239 -0.77 -14.89 22.25
N THR A 240 0.46 -14.80 21.76
CA THR A 240 1.01 -13.56 21.21
C THR A 240 0.46 -13.29 19.80
N VAL A 241 0.51 -12.03 19.34
CA VAL A 241 0.14 -11.67 17.96
C VAL A 241 0.96 -12.47 16.95
N LYS A 242 2.27 -12.64 17.21
CA LYS A 242 3.17 -13.44 16.37
C LYS A 242 2.72 -14.90 16.23
N GLN A 243 2.39 -15.54 17.36
CA GLN A 243 1.90 -16.92 17.36
C GLN A 243 0.58 -17.04 16.61
N LEU A 244 -0.37 -16.12 16.87
CA LEU A 244 -1.66 -16.12 16.18
C LEU A 244 -1.50 -16.00 14.65
N LEU A 245 -0.64 -15.11 14.17
CA LEU A 245 -0.42 -14.90 12.74
C LEU A 245 0.29 -16.09 12.07
N LYS A 246 1.19 -16.77 12.78
CA LYS A 246 1.91 -17.95 12.27
C LYS A 246 1.12 -19.27 12.38
N ASP A 247 0.09 -19.31 13.21
CA ASP A 247 -0.69 -20.52 13.41
C ASP A 247 -1.46 -20.87 12.13
N GLU A 248 -1.41 -22.12 11.70
CA GLU A 248 -2.18 -22.63 10.56
C GLU A 248 -3.22 -23.69 10.94
N ASP A 249 -3.32 -24.02 12.23
CA ASP A 249 -4.39 -24.85 12.76
C ASP A 249 -5.56 -23.96 13.18
N TYR A 250 -6.62 -23.96 12.35
CA TYR A 250 -7.81 -23.16 12.60
C TYR A 250 -8.85 -23.88 13.46
N SER A 251 -8.72 -25.19 13.71
CA SER A 251 -9.74 -25.98 14.42
C SER A 251 -10.13 -25.42 15.80
N PRO A 252 -9.19 -24.89 16.63
CA PRO A 252 -9.55 -24.25 17.91
C PRO A 252 -10.39 -22.97 17.74
N ILE A 253 -10.23 -22.26 16.62
CA ILE A 253 -10.91 -21.01 16.30
C ILE A 253 -12.26 -21.30 15.65
N GLU A 254 -12.33 -22.29 14.77
CA GLU A 254 -13.56 -22.75 14.11
C GLU A 254 -14.64 -23.14 15.12
N ALA A 255 -14.27 -23.82 16.20
CA ALA A 255 -15.19 -24.18 17.29
C ALA A 255 -15.88 -22.99 17.97
N LEU A 256 -15.36 -21.77 17.78
CA LEU A 256 -15.92 -20.52 18.29
C LEU A 256 -16.72 -19.76 17.24
N HIS A 257 -16.59 -20.12 15.96
CA HIS A 257 -17.36 -19.50 14.90
C HIS A 257 -18.81 -19.97 15.00
N LYS A 258 -19.74 -19.01 14.98
CA LYS A 258 -21.18 -19.27 14.87
C LYS A 258 -21.64 -18.52 13.64
N ASP A 259 -22.39 -19.22 12.78
CA ASP A 259 -22.99 -18.64 11.57
C ASP A 259 -23.98 -17.52 11.90
#